data_AF-A0A3S2UI82-F1
#
_entry.id   AF-A0A3S2UI82-F1
#
_cell.length_a   1.000
_cell.length_b   1.000
_cell.length_c   1.000
_cell.angle_alpha   90.00
_cell.angle_beta   90.00
_cell.angle_gamma   90.00
#
_symmetry.space_group_name_H-M   'P 1'
#
loop_
_entity.id
_entity.type
_entity.pdbx_description
1 polymer ?
#
loop_
_entity_poly.entity_id
_entity_poly.type
_entity_poly.pdbx_seq_one_letter_code
_entity_poly.pdbx_strand_id
1 'polypeptide(L)'
;MDIRKLQRAIVDGLEDVKAKDIVVFNTEHLSPLFERVIVATGPSNRQTKALAASVRDSVKQRGMQVLRTEGEASGEWIIVDCGAA
;
A
#
# COMPACT_ATOMS: atom_id res chain seq x y z
N MET A 1 4.66 14.83 6.61
CA MET A 1 5.57 13.71 6.26
C MET A 1 5.85 13.82 4.77
N ASP A 2 7.02 13.40 4.26
CA ASP A 2 7.27 13.49 2.82
C ASP A 2 6.49 12.39 2.11
N ILE A 3 5.46 12.75 1.33
CA ILE A 3 4.63 11.82 0.56
C ILE A 3 5.45 10.88 -0.32
N ARG A 4 6.62 11.33 -0.81
CA ARG A 4 7.52 10.50 -1.62
C ARG A 4 8.20 9.42 -0.79
N LYS A 5 8.49 9.69 0.49
CA LYS A 5 9.04 8.68 1.42
C LYS A 5 8.00 7.61 1.74
N LEU A 6 6.76 8.01 1.96
CA LEU A 6 5.65 7.08 2.19
C LEU A 6 5.41 6.21 0.95
N GLN A 7 5.28 6.85 -0.22
CA GLN A 7 5.13 6.15 -1.50
C GLN A 7 6.26 5.15 -1.71
N ARG A 8 7.53 5.53 -1.47
CA ARG A 8 8.65 4.62 -1.65
C ARG A 8 8.56 3.43 -0.69
N ALA A 9 8.17 3.62 0.57
CA ALA A 9 8.00 2.53 1.52
C ALA A 9 6.93 1.52 1.09
N ILE A 10 5.80 2.02 0.59
CA ILE A 10 4.73 1.16 0.09
C ILE A 10 5.22 0.37 -1.13
N VAL A 11 5.86 1.04 -2.09
CA VAL A 11 6.41 0.38 -3.29
C VAL A 11 7.46 -0.67 -2.92
N ASP A 12 8.38 -0.36 -2.00
CA ASP A 12 9.39 -1.32 -1.54
C ASP A 12 8.74 -2.58 -0.95
N GLY A 13 7.72 -2.44 -0.09
CA GLY A 13 7.01 -3.59 0.48
C GLY A 13 6.23 -4.40 -0.57
N LEU A 14 5.73 -3.77 -1.63
CA LEU A 14 5.10 -4.46 -2.75
C LEU A 14 6.15 -5.23 -3.59
N GLU A 15 7.30 -4.62 -3.85
CA GLU A 15 8.41 -5.21 -4.61
C GLU A 15 9.03 -6.42 -3.88
N ASP A 16 9.17 -6.35 -2.55
CA ASP A 16 9.71 -7.43 -1.71
C ASP A 16 8.93 -8.75 -1.85
N VAL A 17 7.61 -8.66 -2.08
CA VAL A 17 6.74 -9.83 -2.28
C VAL A 17 6.41 -10.04 -3.77
N LYS A 18 7.15 -9.39 -4.66
CA LYS A 18 7.05 -9.53 -6.12
C LYS A 18 5.64 -9.26 -6.64
N ALA A 19 5.03 -8.16 -6.21
CA ALA A 19 3.79 -7.68 -6.81
C ALA A 19 3.93 -7.47 -8.32
N LYS A 20 2.81 -7.65 -9.03
CA LYS A 20 2.69 -7.33 -10.45
C LYS A 20 1.97 -6.01 -10.63
N ASP A 21 2.23 -5.35 -11.76
CA ASP A 21 1.48 -4.18 -12.22
C ASP A 21 1.32 -3.09 -11.15
N ILE A 22 2.43 -2.77 -10.47
CA ILE A 22 2.43 -1.70 -9.47
C ILE A 22 2.26 -0.37 -10.20
N VAL A 23 1.12 0.30 -9.98
CA VAL A 23 0.81 1.60 -10.56
C VAL A 23 0.59 2.61 -9.43
N VAL A 24 1.20 3.78 -9.59
CA VAL A 24 1.07 4.90 -8.65
C VAL A 24 0.29 6.01 -9.32
N PHE A 25 -0.83 6.39 -8.74
CA PHE A 25 -1.67 7.51 -9.16
C PHE A 25 -1.42 8.73 -8.27
N ASN A 26 -1.18 9.89 -8.88
CA ASN A 26 -1.26 11.18 -8.19
C ASN A 26 -2.73 11.62 -8.18
N THR A 27 -3.34 11.71 -7.01
CA THR A 27 -4.75 12.08 -6.85
C THR A 27 -4.96 13.42 -6.13
N GLU A 28 -3.88 14.15 -5.82
CA GLU A 28 -3.90 15.46 -5.15
C GLU A 28 -4.85 16.47 -5.82
N HIS A 29 -5.00 16.37 -7.14
CA HIS A 29 -5.85 17.26 -7.95
C HIS A 29 -7.30 16.80 -8.09
N LEU A 30 -7.65 15.61 -7.58
CA LEU A 30 -8.98 15.01 -7.70
C LEU A 30 -9.76 15.03 -6.38
N SER A 31 -9.07 14.83 -5.25
CA SER A 31 -9.72 14.72 -3.95
C SER A 31 -8.78 15.12 -2.81
N PRO A 32 -9.28 15.82 -1.78
CA PRO A 32 -8.50 16.11 -0.57
C PRO A 32 -8.36 14.89 0.35
N LEU A 33 -9.04 13.77 0.07
CA LEU A 33 -9.03 12.60 0.94
C LEU A 33 -7.73 11.79 0.84
N PHE A 34 -7.12 11.74 -0.34
CA PHE A 34 -5.91 10.95 -0.60
C PHE A 34 -5.05 11.61 -1.67
N GLU A 35 -3.75 11.76 -1.40
CA GLU A 35 -2.77 12.36 -2.32
C GLU A 35 -2.20 11.32 -3.31
N ARG A 36 -2.08 10.07 -2.86
CA ARG A 36 -1.56 8.95 -3.65
C ARG A 36 -2.44 7.73 -3.51
N VAL A 37 -2.74 7.10 -4.64
CA VAL A 37 -3.35 5.77 -4.69
C VAL A 37 -2.36 4.84 -5.37
N ILE A 38 -2.05 3.72 -4.73
CA ILE A 38 -1.13 2.71 -5.26
C ILE A 38 -1.92 1.42 -5.45
N VAL A 39 -1.91 0.89 -6.68
CA VAL A 39 -2.59 -0.36 -7.04
C VAL A 39 -1.55 -1.37 -7.46
N ALA A 40 -1.70 -2.62 -7.02
CA ALA A 40 -0.81 -3.72 -7.36
C ALA A 40 -1.58 -5.04 -7.39
N THR A 41 -1.06 -6.00 -8.17
CA THR A 41 -1.70 -7.30 -8.40
C THR A 41 -0.94 -8.42 -7.71
N GLY A 42 -1.66 -9.23 -6.93
CA GLY A 42 -1.22 -10.53 -6.43
C GLY A 42 -1.94 -11.67 -7.17
N PRO A 43 -1.26 -12.63 -7.82
CA PRO A 43 -1.88 -13.74 -8.55
C PRO A 43 -2.62 -14.77 -7.69
N SER A 44 -2.68 -14.61 -6.36
CA SER A 44 -3.46 -15.47 -5.47
C SER A 44 -3.78 -14.74 -4.17
N ASN A 45 -4.87 -15.12 -3.49
CA ASN A 45 -5.26 -14.53 -2.21
C ASN A 45 -4.14 -14.63 -1.16
N ARG A 46 -3.36 -15.71 -1.18
CA ARG A 46 -2.18 -15.86 -0.32
C ARG A 46 -1.15 -14.77 -0.59
N GLN A 47 -0.85 -14.47 -1.86
CA GLN A 47 0.11 -13.43 -2.19
C GLN A 47 -0.44 -12.03 -1.91
N THR A 48 -1.73 -11.78 -2.17
CA THR A 48 -2.37 -10.50 -1.84
C THR A 48 -2.30 -10.21 -0.33
N LYS A 49 -2.56 -11.21 0.51
CA LYS A 49 -2.39 -11.08 1.98
C LYS A 49 -0.93 -10.81 2.37
N ALA A 50 0.02 -11.51 1.74
CA ALA A 50 1.45 -11.28 1.99
C ALA A 50 1.90 -9.87 1.56
N LEU A 51 1.39 -9.36 0.43
CA LEU A 51 1.63 -8.00 -0.05
C LEU A 51 1.14 -6.98 0.98
N ALA A 52 -0.11 -7.12 1.43
CA ALA A 52 -0.67 -6.21 2.44
C ALA A 52 0.15 -6.23 3.74
N ALA A 53 0.55 -7.42 4.21
CA ALA A 53 1.41 -7.54 5.40
C ALA A 53 2.77 -6.86 5.20
N SER A 54 3.45 -7.11 4.09
CA SER A 54 4.76 -6.52 3.79
C SER A 54 4.71 -5.00 3.65
N VAL A 55 3.67 -4.44 3.02
CA VAL A 55 3.44 -2.99 2.97
C VAL A 55 3.32 -2.42 4.38
N ARG A 56 2.52 -3.05 5.26
CA ARG A 56 2.38 -2.57 6.64
C ARG A 56 3.69 -2.59 7.39
N ASP A 57 4.46 -3.67 7.24
CA ASP A 57 5.73 -3.84 7.93
C ASP A 57 6.76 -2.82 7.43
N SER A 58 6.88 -2.64 6.10
CA SER A 58 7.78 -1.64 5.48
C SER A 58 7.46 -0.21 5.95
N VAL A 59 6.17 0.15 5.98
CA VAL A 59 5.71 1.47 6.44
C VAL A 59 6.04 1.66 7.93
N LYS A 60 5.70 0.68 8.79
CA LYS A 60 5.96 0.76 10.24
C LYS A 60 7.44 0.78 10.58
N GLN A 61 8.27 0.01 9.88
CA GLN A 61 9.73 -0.03 10.09
C GLN A 61 10.39 1.32 9.81
N ARG A 62 9.79 2.16 8.97
CA ARG A 62 10.23 3.53 8.69
C ARG A 62 9.64 4.57 9.66
N GLY A 63 8.99 4.12 10.73
CA GLY A 63 8.37 4.98 11.74
C GLY A 63 7.08 5.67 11.27
N MET A 64 6.47 5.18 10.18
CA MET A 64 5.26 5.75 9.61
C MET A 64 4.03 4.93 10.03
N GLN A 65 2.84 5.53 9.90
CA GLN A 65 1.61 4.91 10.40
C GLN A 65 0.88 4.09 9.33
N VAL A 66 0.19 3.06 9.81
CA VAL A 66 -0.83 2.33 9.07
C VAL A 66 -2.11 2.45 9.89
N LEU A 67 -3.13 3.07 9.33
CA LEU A 67 -4.38 3.37 10.03
C LEU A 67 -5.33 2.18 10.03
N ARG A 68 -5.54 1.58 8.86
CA ARG A 68 -6.53 0.51 8.69
C ARG A 68 -6.12 -0.48 7.59
N THR A 69 -6.58 -1.71 7.73
CA THR A 69 -6.62 -2.69 6.63
C THR A 69 -8.02 -3.29 6.50
N GLU A 70 -8.53 -3.37 5.28
CA GLU A 70 -9.84 -3.95 4.96
C GLU A 70 -9.70 -5.06 3.91
N GLY A 71 -10.57 -6.07 3.94
CA GLY A 71 -10.61 -7.16 2.94
C GLY A 71 -9.59 -8.29 3.14
N GLU A 72 -8.74 -8.23 4.17
CA GLU A 72 -7.69 -9.23 4.43
C GLU A 72 -8.22 -10.65 4.71
N ALA A 73 -9.47 -10.78 5.19
CA ALA A 73 -10.09 -12.07 5.43
C ALA A 73 -10.26 -12.89 4.12
N SER A 74 -10.80 -12.28 3.05
CA SER A 74 -10.91 -12.95 1.74
C SER A 74 -9.56 -12.96 1.01
N GLY A 75 -8.84 -11.83 1.04
CA GLY A 75 -7.62 -11.62 0.29
C GLY A 75 -7.81 -11.41 -1.21
N GLU A 76 -9.05 -11.22 -1.66
CA GLU A 76 -9.36 -10.95 -3.08
C GLU A 76 -9.05 -9.49 -3.43
N TRP A 77 -9.44 -8.56 -2.55
CA TRP A 77 -9.17 -7.14 -2.65
C TRP A 77 -8.86 -6.62 -1.26
N ILE A 78 -7.63 -6.13 -1.06
CA ILE A 78 -7.19 -5.62 0.25
C ILE A 78 -6.87 -4.14 0.10
N ILE A 79 -7.43 -3.33 0.99
CA ILE A 79 -7.13 -1.91 1.11
C ILE A 79 -6.26 -1.72 2.33
N VAL A 80 -5.10 -1.09 2.17
CA VAL A 80 -4.22 -0.68 3.27
C VAL A 80 -4.18 0.85 3.30
N ASP A 81 -4.74 1.43 4.36
CA ASP A 81 -4.70 2.87 4.60
C ASP A 81 -3.43 3.22 5.40
N CYS A 82 -2.51 3.94 4.76
CA CYS A 82 -1.25 4.40 5.35
C CYS A 82 -1.29 5.86 5.83
N GLY A 83 -2.50 6.43 5.93
CA GLY A 83 -2.73 7.81 6.36
C GLY A 83 -2.25 8.85 5.35
N ALA A 84 -2.45 10.12 5.73
CA ALA A 84 -1.88 11.25 5.02
C ALA A 84 -0.38 11.38 5.35
N ALA A 85 0.41 11.80 4.38
CA ALA A 85 1.80 12.15 4.63
C ALA A 85 1.88 13.58 5.17
#